data_AF-A0A840I878-F1
#
_entry.id   AF-A0A840I878-F1
#
_cell.length_a   1.000
_cell.length_b   1.000
_cell.length_c   1.000
_cell.angle_alpha   90.00
_cell.angle_beta   90.00
_cell.angle_gamma   90.00
#
_symmetry.space_group_name_H-M   'P 1'
#
loop_
_entity.id
_entity.type
_entity.pdbx_description
1 polymer ?
#
loop_
_entity_poly.entity_id
_entity_poly.type
_entity_poly.pdbx_seq_one_letter_code
_entity_poly.pdbx_strand_id
1 'polypeptide(L)'
;MPNIGPLELIVVLVIVLLIFGPKRLPSLGKQLGGGMREFKDSLTGKDDDDQTDATGRPQVTQTAGEEPAPTKPVEQHAAPADAAPEQRA
;
A
#
# COMPACT_ATOMS: atom_id res chain seq x y z
N MET A 1 15.92 44.17 -11.48
CA MET A 1 15.85 42.70 -11.40
C MET A 1 14.39 42.31 -11.50
N PRO A 2 14.00 41.34 -12.35
CA PRO A 2 12.63 40.84 -12.35
C PRO A 2 12.34 40.27 -10.96
N ASN A 3 11.41 40.91 -10.25
CA ASN A 3 10.99 40.48 -8.93
C ASN A 3 9.98 39.36 -9.15
N ILE A 4 10.42 38.12 -8.94
CA ILE A 4 9.53 36.95 -8.94
C ILE A 4 8.53 37.15 -7.81
N GLY A 5 7.38 37.72 -8.17
CA GLY A 5 6.32 38.03 -7.25
C GLY A 5 5.41 36.82 -7.03
N PRO A 6 4.56 36.86 -5.98
CA PRO A 6 3.53 35.85 -5.76
C PRO A 6 2.66 35.59 -7.00
N LEU A 7 2.44 36.63 -7.81
CA LEU A 7 1.67 36.56 -9.05
C LEU A 7 2.35 35.67 -10.12
N GLU A 8 3.67 35.77 -10.27
CA GLU A 8 4.43 34.97 -11.23
C GLU A 8 4.46 33.48 -10.82
N LEU A 9 4.57 33.23 -9.51
CA LEU A 9 4.47 31.89 -8.94
C LEU A 9 3.08 31.28 -9.20
N ILE A 10 2.01 32.06 -9.07
CA ILE A 10 0.64 31.61 -9.40
C ILE A 10 0.53 31.24 -10.88
N VAL A 11 1.10 32.02 -11.80
CA VAL A 11 1.07 31.71 -13.25
C VAL A 11 1.76 30.37 -13.53
N VAL A 12 2.95 30.15 -12.97
CA VAL A 12 3.67 28.87 -13.10
C VAL A 12 2.86 27.72 -12.49
N LEU A 13 2.28 27.95 -11.31
CA LEU A 13 1.44 26.97 -10.63
C LEU A 13 0.27 26.56 -11.53
N VAL A 14 -0.44 27.51 -12.14
CA VAL A 14 -1.55 27.23 -13.07
C VAL A 14 -1.10 26.35 -14.24
N ILE A 15 0.06 26.62 -14.85
CA ILE A 15 0.61 25.79 -15.94
C ILE A 15 0.86 24.35 -15.46
N VAL A 16 1.44 24.18 -14.28
CA VAL A 16 1.66 22.87 -13.66
C VAL A 16 0.32 22.18 -13.38
N LEU A 17 -0.69 22.90 -12.87
CA LEU A 17 -2.03 22.35 -12.66
C LEU A 17 -2.70 21.93 -13.96
N LEU A 18 -2.43 22.58 -15.09
CA LEU A 18 -2.98 22.15 -16.38
C LEU A 18 -2.36 20.83 -16.85
N ILE A 19 -1.07 20.63 -16.62
CA ILE A 19 -0.35 19.39 -17.00
C ILE A 19 -0.73 18.23 -16.07
N PHE A 20 -0.65 18.45 -14.76
CA PHE A 20 -0.86 17.39 -13.76
C PHE A 20 -2.33 17.25 -13.31
N GLY A 21 -3.11 18.31 -13.42
CA GLY A 21 -4.49 18.40 -12.92
C GLY A 21 -4.57 18.81 -11.44
N PRO A 22 -5.54 19.66 -11.04
CA PRO A 22 -5.72 20.08 -9.64
C PRO A 22 -6.02 18.92 -8.68
N LYS A 23 -6.60 17.83 -9.19
CA LYS A 23 -6.91 16.63 -8.40
C LYS A 23 -5.68 15.79 -8.05
N ARG A 24 -4.57 15.91 -8.79
CA ARG A 24 -3.36 15.11 -8.54
C ARG A 24 -2.41 15.75 -7.55
N LEU A 25 -2.38 17.08 -7.46
CA LEU A 25 -1.60 17.80 -6.44
C LEU A 25 -1.82 17.33 -5.00
N PRO A 26 -3.06 17.18 -4.48
CA PRO A 26 -3.26 16.72 -3.11
C PRO A 26 -2.80 15.27 -2.89
N SER A 27 -2.87 14.42 -3.92
CA SER A 27 -2.40 13.03 -3.83
C SER A 27 -0.87 12.96 -3.81
N LEU A 28 -0.19 13.74 -4.66
CA LEU A 28 1.28 13.83 -4.68
C LEU A 28 1.81 14.51 -3.41
N GLY A 29 1.15 15.56 -2.94
CA GLY A 29 1.50 16.27 -1.72
C GLY A 29 1.34 15.40 -0.47
N LYS A 30 0.30 14.55 -0.38
CA LYS A 30 0.14 13.59 0.73
C LYS A 30 1.26 12.54 0.75
N GLN A 31 1.62 11.99 -0.41
CA GLN A 31 2.70 11.00 -0.52
C GLN A 31 4.07 11.61 -0.21
N LEU A 32 4.36 12.79 -0.76
CA LEU A 32 5.61 13.51 -0.51
C LEU A 32 5.68 14.02 0.94
N GLY A 33 4.55 14.50 1.47
CA GLY A 33 4.46 15.06 2.82
C GLY A 33 4.66 14.01 3.91
N GLY A 34 4.11 12.80 3.74
CA GLY A 34 4.41 11.66 4.62
C GLY A 34 5.92 11.37 4.66
N GLY A 35 6.52 11.13 3.49
CA GLY A 35 7.95 10.85 3.40
C GLY A 35 8.84 11.98 3.92
N MET A 36 8.46 13.24 3.72
CA MET A 36 9.18 14.39 4.26
C MET A 36 9.05 14.49 5.78
N ARG A 37 7.88 14.15 6.33
CA ARG A 37 7.65 14.10 7.78
C ARG A 37 8.51 13.01 8.40
N GLU A 38 8.45 11.79 7.88
CA GLU A 38 9.27 10.65 8.32
C GLU A 38 10.77 10.94 8.20
N PHE A 39 11.20 11.60 7.12
CA PHE A 39 12.59 12.02 6.92
C PHE A 39 13.04 13.03 7.97
N LYS A 40 12.22 14.05 8.25
CA LYS A 40 12.48 15.06 9.29
C LYS A 40 12.49 14.42 10.68
N ASP A 41 11.57 13.52 10.95
CA ASP A 41 11.42 12.87 12.25
C ASP A 41 12.64 11.97 12.53
N SER A 42 13.11 11.23 11.52
CA SER A 42 14.37 10.46 11.56
C SER A 42 15.62 11.33 11.79
N LEU A 43 15.66 12.53 11.19
CA LEU A 43 16.76 13.48 11.39
C LEU A 43 16.76 14.13 12.77
N THR A 44 15.57 14.34 13.35
CA THR A 44 15.42 15.03 14.65
C THR A 44 15.34 14.08 15.83
N GLY A 45 15.32 12.76 15.59
CA GLY A 45 15.23 11.73 16.63
C GLY A 45 13.90 11.73 17.38
N LYS A 46 12.83 12.23 16.74
CA LYS A 46 11.46 12.16 17.26
C LYS A 46 10.78 10.96 16.61
N ASP A 47 10.68 9.87 17.35
CA ASP A 47 9.78 8.77 16.99
C ASP A 47 8.34 9.24 17.33
N ASP A 48 7.66 9.83 16.35
CA ASP A 48 6.24 10.20 16.49
C ASP A 48 5.37 9.00 16.07
N ASP A 49 4.83 8.27 17.06
CA ASP A 49 3.85 7.16 16.93
C ASP A 49 2.44 7.63 16.48
N ASP A 50 2.34 8.69 15.68
CA ASP A 50 1.07 9.25 15.22
C ASP A 50 0.78 8.84 13.77
N GLN A 51 0.23 7.62 13.65
CA GLN A 51 -0.41 7.10 12.44
C GLN A 51 -1.70 7.90 12.17
N THR A 52 -1.55 9.10 11.61
CA THR A 52 -2.70 9.90 11.19
C THR A 52 -3.16 9.46 9.80
N ASP A 53 -4.13 8.56 9.77
CA ASP A 53 -4.96 8.20 8.62
C ASP A 53 -5.67 9.44 8.04
N ALA A 54 -4.98 10.18 7.17
CA ALA A 54 -5.57 11.28 6.40
C ALA A 54 -5.95 10.83 4.97
N THR A 55 -6.38 9.59 4.79
CA THR A 55 -6.95 9.11 3.52
C THR A 55 -8.45 8.96 3.66
N GLY A 56 -9.19 9.89 3.07
CA GLY A 56 -10.62 9.75 2.84
C GLY A 56 -10.93 8.52 1.96
N ARG A 57 -11.08 7.38 2.62
CA ARG A 57 -11.79 6.20 2.12
C ARG A 57 -12.76 5.77 3.23
N PRO A 58 -14.08 5.77 3.02
CA PRO A 58 -14.92 4.84 3.76
C PRO A 58 -14.48 3.42 3.36
N GLN A 59 -13.55 2.82 4.10
CA GLN A 59 -13.45 1.36 4.15
C GLN A 59 -14.49 0.86 5.14
N VAL A 60 -15.74 0.86 4.70
CA VAL A 60 -16.70 -0.14 5.13
C VAL A 60 -16.41 -1.39 4.30
N THR A 61 -15.48 -2.20 4.77
CA THR A 61 -15.47 -3.65 4.48
C THR A 61 -14.98 -4.35 5.74
N GLN A 62 -15.70 -4.10 6.83
CA GLN A 62 -15.98 -5.13 7.82
C GLN A 62 -17.44 -5.53 7.59
N THR A 63 -17.65 -6.43 6.63
CA THR A 63 -18.73 -7.40 6.74
C THR A 63 -18.05 -8.69 7.15
N ALA A 64 -18.17 -8.99 8.43
CA ALA A 64 -18.01 -10.33 8.96
C ALA A 64 -18.82 -11.28 8.08
N GLY A 65 -18.13 -12.25 7.51
CA GLY A 65 -18.68 -13.38 6.77
C GLY A 65 -17.71 -14.52 6.92
N GLU A 66 -17.86 -15.25 8.02
CA GLU A 66 -17.44 -16.64 8.18
C GLU A 66 -15.94 -16.95 8.07
N GLU A 67 -15.26 -16.86 9.22
CA GLU A 67 -14.47 -18.01 9.66
C GLU A 67 -15.45 -19.05 10.23
N PRO A 68 -15.61 -20.20 9.55
CA PRO A 68 -15.42 -21.44 10.28
C PRO A 68 -14.65 -22.48 9.47
N ALA A 69 -13.77 -23.16 10.21
CA ALA A 69 -13.35 -24.54 10.05
C ALA A 69 -12.24 -24.86 9.02
N PRO A 70 -11.04 -25.27 9.50
CA PRO A 70 -10.06 -25.95 8.68
C PRO A 70 -10.57 -27.37 8.40
N THR A 71 -11.01 -27.66 7.19
CA THR A 71 -11.29 -29.03 6.77
C THR A 71 -9.99 -29.69 6.31
N LYS A 72 -9.32 -30.37 7.24
CA LYS A 72 -8.54 -31.56 6.89
C LYS A 72 -9.53 -32.74 6.84
N PRO A 73 -9.70 -33.35 5.67
CA PRO A 73 -9.65 -34.81 5.58
C PRO A 73 -8.40 -35.17 4.77
N VAL A 74 -7.30 -35.63 5.40
CA VAL A 74 -6.99 -37.06 5.51
C VAL A 74 -7.40 -37.83 4.25
N GLU A 75 -6.68 -37.61 3.15
CA GLU A 75 -6.54 -38.63 2.10
C GLU A 75 -5.42 -39.60 2.53
N GLN A 76 -5.71 -40.32 3.61
CA GLN A 76 -5.06 -41.59 3.93
C GLN A 76 -6.19 -42.62 3.90
N HIS A 77 -6.55 -43.06 2.71
CA HIS A 77 -7.14 -44.38 2.54
C HIS A 77 -6.06 -45.29 1.97
N ALA A 78 -5.71 -46.27 2.80
CA ALA A 78 -4.65 -47.22 2.58
C ALA A 78 -5.07 -48.34 1.62
N ALA A 79 -4.08 -48.82 0.86
CA ALA A 79 -3.78 -50.23 0.56
C ALA A 79 -4.78 -50.99 -0.36
N PRO A 80 -4.40 -52.16 -0.95
CA PRO A 80 -3.19 -52.96 -0.76
C PRO A 80 -2.49 -53.43 -2.07
N ALA A 81 -1.37 -54.12 -1.90
CA ALA A 81 -0.87 -55.26 -2.69
C ALA A 81 -1.07 -55.26 -4.22
N ASP A 82 0.03 -55.32 -5.00
CA ASP A 82 0.45 -56.55 -5.70
C ASP A 82 1.70 -56.30 -6.56
N ALA A 83 2.47 -57.38 -6.83
CA ALA A 83 3.50 -57.51 -7.87
C ALA A 83 4.89 -56.87 -7.63
N ALA A 84 5.66 -57.53 -6.77
CA ALA A 84 7.04 -57.88 -7.16
C ALA A 84 6.98 -58.85 -8.37
N PRO A 85 7.88 -58.72 -9.35
CA PRO A 85 8.84 -59.81 -9.50
C PRO A 85 10.29 -59.32 -9.73
N GLU A 86 11.17 -59.99 -9.00
CA GLU A 86 12.39 -60.66 -9.49
C GLU A 86 13.41 -59.94 -10.39
N GLN A 87 14.58 -59.80 -9.78
CA GLN A 87 15.91 -59.80 -10.36
C GLN A 87 16.09 -60.90 -11.42
N ARG A 88 16.45 -60.54 -12.66
CA ARG A 88 17.23 -61.41 -13.57
C ARG A 88 17.87 -60.61 -14.70
N ALA A 89 19.16 -60.31 -14.59
CA ALA A 89 20.18 -60.29 -15.65
C ALA A 89 21.51 -59.80 -15.09
#